data_AF-A0A0G0HD73-F1
#
_entry.id   AF-A0A0G0HD73-F1
#
_cell.length_a   1.000
_cell.length_b   1.000
_cell.length_c   1.000
_cell.angle_alpha   90.00
_cell.angle_beta   90.00
_cell.angle_gamma   90.00
#
_symmetry.space_group_name_H-M   'P 1'
#
loop_
_entity.id
_entity.type
_entity.pdbx_description
1 polymer ?
#
loop_
_entity_poly.entity_id
_entity_poly.type
_entity_poly.pdbx_seq_one_letter_code
_entity_poly.pdbx_strand_id
1 'polypeptide(L)'
;MKEFIKNKAITGLIVLSTVILAGVAIFTALKLYNLRQASISPLSPESQPFAWDCTKYTFNLDQSGNVTVENKSSKDEPSQQARIYIENNLVATLDVPALPKGQTASLGSVSVPNQNYSWRIVGTKDCQNSGSNTPGPKSCAQLTFTLSQPSPTPTVTPTPTRTPTPTPASCNQSCDSNSDCINGLICYQASSGSYCRSSSCSLETDCSCPGASPTPSPTPTNPPTSTPTTANTPTPTAYLASNSPTPTVTYIAAVSPTPGGDALPSAGFALTTWLLLGSALLIMIGAIILAL
;
A
#
# COMPACT_ATOMS: atom_id res chain seq x y z
N MET A 1 30.62 -43.57 -61.76
CA MET A 1 31.35 -42.92 -60.65
C MET A 1 30.73 -41.59 -60.20
N LYS A 2 30.33 -40.68 -61.11
CA LYS A 2 29.75 -39.36 -60.75
C LYS A 2 28.48 -39.44 -59.89
N GLU A 3 27.57 -40.37 -60.17
CA GLU A 3 26.32 -40.55 -59.39
C GLU A 3 26.57 -41.09 -57.97
N PHE A 4 27.63 -41.86 -57.76
CA PHE A 4 27.98 -42.41 -56.44
C PHE A 4 28.54 -41.32 -55.50
N ILE A 5 29.28 -40.36 -56.07
CA ILE A 5 29.81 -39.20 -55.34
C ILE A 5 28.68 -38.24 -54.97
N LYS A 6 27.67 -38.08 -55.83
CA LYS A 6 26.54 -37.16 -55.62
C LYS A 6 25.69 -37.56 -54.40
N ASN A 7 25.39 -38.85 -54.25
CA ASN A 7 24.58 -39.33 -53.13
C ASN A 7 25.34 -39.27 -51.80
N LYS A 8 26.63 -39.63 -51.79
CA LYS A 8 27.46 -39.52 -50.57
C LYS A 8 27.71 -38.07 -50.14
N ALA A 9 27.83 -37.14 -51.10
CA ALA A 9 27.96 -35.71 -50.81
C ALA A 9 26.71 -35.13 -50.14
N ILE A 10 25.51 -35.53 -50.60
CA ILE A 10 24.24 -35.09 -49.99
C ILE A 10 24.12 -35.59 -48.55
N THR A 11 24.41 -36.88 -48.30
CA THR A 11 24.38 -37.44 -46.94
C THR A 11 25.38 -36.73 -46.02
N GLY A 12 26.61 -36.46 -46.50
CA GLY A 12 27.61 -35.72 -45.73
C GLY A 12 27.15 -34.32 -45.35
N LEU A 13 26.48 -33.62 -46.26
CA LEU A 13 25.96 -32.26 -46.01
C LEU A 13 24.84 -32.27 -44.96
N ILE A 14 23.94 -33.26 -44.99
CA ILE A 14 22.88 -33.41 -43.99
C ILE A 14 23.45 -33.68 -42.59
N VAL A 15 24.44 -34.58 -42.49
CA VAL A 15 25.10 -34.89 -41.21
C VAL A 15 25.80 -33.64 -40.66
N LEU A 16 26.54 -32.91 -41.50
CA LEU A 16 27.24 -31.70 -41.10
C LEU A 16 26.27 -30.61 -40.60
N SER A 17 25.16 -30.40 -41.31
CA SER A 17 24.12 -29.42 -40.90
C SER A 17 23.50 -29.77 -39.55
N THR A 18 23.22 -31.05 -39.31
CA THR A 18 22.63 -31.53 -38.05
C THR A 18 23.56 -31.31 -36.87
N VAL A 19 24.87 -31.54 -37.03
CA VAL A 19 25.88 -31.31 -35.99
C VAL A 19 25.98 -29.83 -35.64
N ILE A 20 25.94 -28.94 -36.64
CA ILE A 20 25.98 -27.48 -36.43
C ILE A 20 24.74 -27.02 -35.65
N LEU A 21 23.55 -27.47 -36.03
CA LEU A 21 22.29 -27.12 -35.34
C LEU A 21 22.28 -27.61 -33.88
N ALA A 22 22.76 -28.84 -33.64
CA ALA A 22 22.90 -29.36 -32.28
C ALA A 22 23.87 -28.51 -31.44
N GLY A 23 24.99 -28.06 -32.02
CA GLY A 23 25.94 -27.16 -31.36
C GLY A 23 25.33 -25.82 -30.95
N VAL A 24 24.54 -25.19 -31.82
CA VAL A 24 23.84 -23.92 -31.52
C VAL A 24 22.81 -24.09 -30.41
N ALA A 25 22.07 -25.21 -30.41
CA ALA A 25 21.10 -25.52 -29.37
C ALA A 25 21.77 -25.68 -27.99
N ILE A 26 22.87 -26.44 -27.92
CA ILE A 26 23.63 -26.65 -26.68
C ILE A 26 24.22 -25.33 -26.17
N PHE A 27 24.81 -24.51 -27.05
CA PHE A 27 25.36 -23.21 -26.66
C PHE A 27 24.28 -22.27 -26.10
N THR A 28 23.10 -22.25 -26.72
CA THR A 28 21.97 -21.42 -26.25
C THR A 28 21.47 -21.90 -24.88
N ALA A 29 21.37 -23.22 -24.67
CA ALA A 29 20.99 -23.79 -23.39
C ALA A 29 21.99 -23.45 -22.28
N LEU A 30 23.30 -23.57 -22.56
CA LEU A 30 24.36 -23.19 -21.61
C LEU A 30 24.33 -21.69 -21.28
N LYS A 31 24.08 -20.83 -22.28
CA LYS A 31 23.96 -19.38 -22.07
C LYS A 31 22.76 -19.04 -21.17
N LEU A 32 21.59 -19.66 -21.40
CA LEU A 32 20.41 -19.48 -20.54
C LEU A 32 20.63 -20.02 -19.12
N TYR A 33 21.35 -21.13 -18.98
CA TYR A 33 21.69 -21.70 -17.68
C TYR A 33 22.62 -20.78 -16.88
N ASN A 34 23.66 -20.22 -17.52
CA ASN A 34 24.56 -19.26 -16.88
C ASN A 34 23.84 -17.96 -16.49
N LEU A 35 22.87 -17.51 -17.29
CA LEU A 35 22.05 -16.34 -16.94
C LEU A 35 21.14 -16.58 -15.72
N ARG A 36 20.78 -17.83 -15.41
CA ARG A 36 20.05 -18.15 -14.17
C ARG A 36 20.95 -18.21 -12.93
N GLN A 37 22.25 -18.42 -13.10
CA GLN A 37 23.20 -18.47 -11.99
C GLN A 37 23.79 -17.10 -11.63
N ALA A 38 23.70 -16.12 -12.53
CA ALA A 38 23.92 -14.74 -12.15
C ALA A 38 22.84 -14.36 -11.12
N SER A 39 23.25 -14.24 -9.87
CA SER A 39 22.40 -13.77 -8.78
C SER A 39 21.74 -12.48 -9.24
N ILE A 40 20.41 -12.53 -9.39
CA ILE A 40 19.56 -11.35 -9.42
C ILE A 40 20.07 -10.39 -8.35
N SER A 41 20.42 -9.18 -8.77
CA SER A 41 21.10 -8.18 -7.93
C SER A 41 20.48 -8.17 -6.53
N PRO A 42 21.27 -8.26 -5.45
CA PRO A 42 20.76 -8.15 -4.07
C PRO A 42 20.16 -6.76 -3.77
N LEU A 43 20.16 -5.84 -4.75
CA LEU A 43 19.44 -4.58 -4.72
C LEU A 43 18.12 -4.61 -5.50
N SER A 44 17.73 -5.75 -6.09
CA SER A 44 16.34 -5.92 -6.53
C SER A 44 15.51 -5.79 -5.27
N PRO A 45 14.68 -4.73 -5.12
CA PRO A 45 13.89 -4.54 -3.92
C PRO A 45 13.16 -5.85 -3.69
N GLU A 46 13.40 -6.45 -2.54
CA GLU A 46 12.68 -7.64 -2.11
C GLU A 46 11.21 -7.29 -2.33
N SER A 47 10.54 -8.05 -3.20
CA SER A 47 9.14 -7.84 -3.48
C SER A 47 8.46 -7.94 -2.13
N GLN A 48 8.10 -6.81 -1.51
CA GLN A 48 7.53 -6.82 -0.18
C GLN A 48 6.37 -7.82 -0.26
N PRO A 49 6.39 -8.94 0.48
CA PRO A 49 5.41 -10.03 0.32
C PRO A 49 4.03 -9.65 0.89
N PHE A 50 3.73 -8.35 0.91
CA PHE A 50 2.53 -7.74 1.44
C PHE A 50 1.84 -6.92 0.35
N ALA A 51 1.73 -7.47 -0.86
CA ALA A 51 0.63 -7.05 -1.73
C ALA A 51 -0.66 -7.31 -0.94
N TRP A 52 -1.35 -6.23 -0.57
CA TRP A 52 -2.57 -6.34 0.19
C TRP A 52 -3.60 -7.15 -0.57
N ASP A 53 -4.32 -7.99 0.16
CA ASP A 53 -5.42 -8.76 -0.41
C ASP A 53 -6.63 -7.82 -0.55
N CYS A 54 -6.63 -7.02 -1.63
CA CYS A 54 -7.67 -6.04 -1.89
C CYS A 54 -9.06 -6.65 -2.10
N THR A 55 -9.17 -7.98 -2.19
CA THR A 55 -10.47 -8.67 -2.18
C THR A 55 -11.10 -8.71 -0.79
N LYS A 56 -10.30 -8.54 0.28
CA LYS A 56 -10.72 -8.59 1.67
C LYS A 56 -10.74 -7.23 2.37
N TYR A 57 -10.12 -6.22 1.78
CA TYR A 57 -10.14 -4.85 2.28
C TYR A 57 -11.11 -4.00 1.47
N THR A 58 -12.29 -3.74 2.02
CA THR A 58 -13.40 -3.15 1.27
C THR A 58 -13.78 -1.77 1.81
N PHE A 59 -13.76 -0.77 0.94
CA PHE A 59 -14.38 0.52 1.19
C PHE A 59 -15.84 0.52 0.73
N ASN A 60 -16.71 1.17 1.50
CA ASN A 60 -18.12 1.35 1.17
C ASN A 60 -18.53 2.82 1.35
N LEU A 61 -19.44 3.28 0.48
CA LEU A 61 -20.07 4.59 0.56
C LEU A 61 -21.58 4.42 0.55
N ASP A 62 -22.23 4.76 1.67
CA ASP A 62 -23.68 4.67 1.77
C ASP A 62 -24.40 5.86 1.10
N GLN A 63 -25.73 5.78 1.01
CA GLN A 63 -26.56 6.84 0.42
C GLN A 63 -26.58 8.14 1.24
N SER A 64 -26.20 8.10 2.51
CA SER A 64 -26.08 9.27 3.38
C SER A 64 -24.71 9.93 3.26
N GLY A 65 -23.81 9.36 2.44
CA GLY A 65 -22.44 9.81 2.28
C GLY A 65 -21.49 9.32 3.37
N ASN A 66 -21.88 8.39 4.24
CA ASN A 66 -20.98 7.80 5.22
C ASN A 66 -20.01 6.84 4.53
N VAL A 67 -18.72 7.07 4.77
CA VAL A 67 -17.63 6.26 4.24
C VAL A 67 -17.20 5.29 5.33
N THR A 68 -17.27 4.00 5.05
CA THR A 68 -16.76 2.95 5.93
C THR A 68 -15.71 2.10 5.23
N VAL A 69 -14.86 1.48 6.03
CA VAL A 69 -13.85 0.52 5.57
C VAL A 69 -13.90 -0.71 6.46
N GLU A 70 -13.81 -1.88 5.83
CA GLU A 70 -13.85 -3.18 6.49
C GLU A 70 -12.60 -3.99 6.12
N ASN A 71 -11.91 -4.50 7.13
CA ASN A 71 -10.77 -5.38 6.98
C ASN A 71 -11.21 -6.84 7.24
N LYS A 72 -11.49 -7.61 6.18
CA LYS A 72 -11.72 -9.07 6.26
C LYS A 72 -10.44 -9.88 6.06
N SER A 73 -9.27 -9.24 6.02
CA SER A 73 -8.01 -9.94 5.84
C SER A 73 -7.62 -10.71 7.11
N SER A 74 -6.66 -11.62 6.99
CA SER A 74 -6.12 -12.35 8.15
C SER A 74 -5.06 -11.54 8.91
N LYS A 75 -4.80 -10.30 8.50
CA LYS A 75 -3.71 -9.45 8.97
C LYS A 75 -4.24 -8.09 9.43
N ASP A 76 -3.45 -7.42 10.26
CA ASP A 76 -3.73 -6.05 10.65
C ASP A 76 -3.23 -5.10 9.57
N GLU A 77 -4.04 -4.11 9.23
CA GLU A 77 -3.74 -3.13 8.19
C GLU A 77 -3.23 -1.83 8.83
N PRO A 78 -2.12 -1.26 8.34
CA PRO A 78 -1.59 -0.01 8.88
C PRO A 78 -2.46 1.18 8.46
N SER A 79 -2.29 2.32 9.13
CA SER A 79 -2.96 3.56 8.76
C SER A 79 -2.55 4.04 7.36
N GLN A 80 -3.50 4.65 6.65
CA GLN A 80 -3.31 5.18 5.29
C GLN A 80 -4.30 6.32 4.99
N GLN A 81 -4.33 6.81 3.75
CA GLN A 81 -5.36 7.77 3.32
C GLN A 81 -6.27 7.17 2.26
N ALA A 82 -7.54 7.55 2.27
CA ALA A 82 -8.54 7.20 1.27
C ALA A 82 -8.98 8.45 0.50
N ARG A 83 -8.82 8.41 -0.83
CA ARG A 83 -9.29 9.46 -1.75
C ARG A 83 -10.67 9.07 -2.30
N ILE A 84 -11.67 9.89 -2.05
CA ILE A 84 -13.06 9.63 -2.45
C ILE A 84 -13.40 10.45 -3.69
N TYR A 85 -13.83 9.74 -4.73
CA TYR A 85 -14.28 10.32 -5.99
C TYR A 85 -15.77 10.08 -6.17
N ILE A 86 -16.52 11.12 -6.55
CA ILE A 86 -17.92 11.03 -6.97
C ILE A 86 -17.99 11.60 -8.39
N GLU A 87 -18.57 10.85 -9.33
CA GLU A 87 -18.56 11.22 -10.75
C GLU A 87 -17.14 11.53 -11.27
N ASN A 88 -16.16 10.74 -10.83
CA ASN A 88 -14.72 10.89 -11.13
C ASN A 88 -14.06 12.20 -10.61
N ASN A 89 -14.78 13.06 -9.87
CA ASN A 89 -14.23 14.24 -9.21
C ASN A 89 -13.80 13.90 -7.78
N LEU A 90 -12.59 14.31 -7.38
CA LEU A 90 -12.11 14.13 -6.00
C LEU A 90 -12.92 15.04 -5.05
N VAL A 91 -13.72 14.44 -4.16
CA VAL A 91 -14.60 15.16 -3.22
C VAL A 91 -13.96 15.30 -1.85
N ALA A 92 -13.24 14.27 -1.39
CA ALA A 92 -12.62 14.27 -0.07
C ALA A 92 -11.38 13.37 -0.02
N THR A 93 -10.52 13.64 0.97
CA THR A 93 -9.46 12.73 1.41
C THR A 93 -9.67 12.49 2.91
N LEU A 94 -9.82 11.23 3.31
CA LEU A 94 -10.05 10.84 4.69
C LEU A 94 -8.88 10.00 5.20
N ASP A 95 -8.51 10.19 6.46
CA ASP A 95 -7.51 9.35 7.11
C ASP A 95 -8.15 8.02 7.52
N VAL A 96 -7.47 6.94 7.17
CA VAL A 96 -7.85 5.57 7.49
C VAL A 96 -6.99 5.12 8.66
N PRO A 97 -7.57 4.83 9.84
CA PRO A 97 -6.79 4.35 10.97
C PRO A 97 -6.21 2.96 10.68
N ALA A 98 -5.22 2.55 11.47
CA ALA A 98 -4.80 1.16 11.46
C ALA A 98 -5.99 0.26 11.87
N LEU A 99 -6.27 -0.77 11.08
CA LEU A 99 -7.45 -1.63 11.21
C LEU A 99 -7.02 -3.06 11.52
N PRO A 100 -7.27 -3.55 12.75
CA PRO A 100 -7.05 -4.95 13.07
C PRO A 100 -7.88 -5.88 12.18
N LYS A 101 -7.46 -7.14 12.06
CA LYS A 101 -8.22 -8.16 11.33
C LYS A 101 -9.68 -8.26 11.80
N GLY A 102 -10.61 -8.35 10.86
CA GLY A 102 -12.05 -8.49 11.11
C GLY A 102 -12.75 -7.22 11.60
N GLN A 103 -12.07 -6.07 11.66
CA GLN A 103 -12.66 -4.81 12.14
C GLN A 103 -13.24 -3.96 11.01
N THR A 104 -14.18 -3.09 11.38
CA THR A 104 -14.74 -2.04 10.53
C THR A 104 -14.51 -0.68 11.18
N ALA A 105 -14.20 0.34 10.39
CA ALA A 105 -14.11 1.73 10.85
C ALA A 105 -14.96 2.66 9.97
N SER A 106 -15.58 3.66 10.59
CA SER A 106 -16.17 4.80 9.87
C SER A 106 -15.10 5.88 9.71
N LEU A 107 -14.94 6.36 8.47
CA LEU A 107 -13.92 7.34 8.11
C LEU A 107 -14.46 8.77 8.15
N GLY A 108 -15.78 8.94 8.02
CA GLY A 108 -16.45 10.24 8.00
C GLY A 108 -17.61 10.27 7.01
N SER A 109 -18.13 11.47 6.75
CA SER A 109 -19.17 11.70 5.75
C SER A 109 -18.68 12.61 4.63
N VAL A 110 -19.20 12.39 3.42
CA VAL A 110 -18.98 13.21 2.24
C VAL A 110 -20.31 13.71 1.68
N SER A 111 -20.30 14.89 1.06
CA SER A 111 -21.50 15.40 0.38
C SER A 111 -21.74 14.59 -0.90
N VAL A 112 -22.89 13.92 -0.97
CA VAL A 112 -23.31 13.12 -2.13
C VAL A 112 -24.48 13.78 -2.87
N PRO A 113 -24.55 13.69 -4.21
CA PRO A 113 -25.70 14.17 -4.96
C PRO A 113 -27.00 13.45 -4.60
N ASN A 114 -28.13 14.15 -4.67
CA ASN A 114 -29.48 13.56 -4.46
C ASN A 114 -30.00 12.72 -5.64
N GLN A 115 -29.18 12.53 -6.67
CA GLN A 115 -29.51 11.81 -7.90
C GLN A 115 -28.66 10.54 -8.03
N ASN A 116 -28.79 9.81 -9.14
CA ASN A 116 -27.89 8.69 -9.41
C ASN A 116 -26.45 9.20 -9.49
N TYR A 117 -25.53 8.52 -8.79
CA TYR A 117 -24.10 8.81 -8.90
C TYR A 117 -23.25 7.55 -8.82
N SER A 118 -22.09 7.61 -9.48
CA SER A 118 -20.99 6.67 -9.37
C SER A 118 -19.98 7.16 -8.34
N TRP A 119 -19.40 6.23 -7.59
CA TRP A 119 -18.36 6.53 -6.61
C TRP A 119 -17.16 5.60 -6.75
N ARG A 120 -15.98 6.10 -6.40
CA ARG A 120 -14.73 5.34 -6.33
C ARG A 120 -13.94 5.81 -5.13
N ILE A 121 -13.47 4.89 -4.29
CA ILE A 121 -12.57 5.17 -3.16
C ILE A 121 -11.24 4.50 -3.45
N VAL A 122 -10.15 5.25 -3.37
CA VAL A 122 -8.78 4.77 -3.65
C VAL A 122 -7.93 4.96 -2.40
N GLY A 123 -7.48 3.85 -1.80
CA GLY A 123 -6.48 3.85 -0.74
C GLY A 123 -5.09 4.16 -1.31
N THR A 124 -4.29 4.96 -0.61
CA THR A 124 -2.94 5.37 -1.06
C THR A 124 -1.95 4.24 -1.25
N LYS A 125 -2.24 3.05 -0.70
CA LYS A 125 -1.36 1.90 -0.69
C LYS A 125 -1.99 0.66 -1.36
N ASP A 126 -2.89 0.84 -2.34
CA ASP A 126 -3.13 -0.15 -3.43
C ASP A 126 -4.51 -0.85 -3.48
N CYS A 127 -5.47 -0.51 -2.61
CA CYS A 127 -6.84 -1.02 -2.76
C CYS A 127 -7.83 0.06 -3.20
N GLN A 128 -8.70 -0.29 -4.16
CA GLN A 128 -9.78 0.58 -4.62
C GLN A 128 -11.10 -0.18 -4.68
N ASN A 129 -12.19 0.49 -4.30
CA ASN A 129 -13.54 0.00 -4.52
C ASN A 129 -14.35 1.06 -5.27
N SER A 130 -15.32 0.61 -6.05
CA SER A 130 -16.23 1.48 -6.77
C SER A 130 -17.63 0.90 -6.74
N GLY A 131 -18.62 1.77 -6.83
CA GLY A 131 -20.02 1.39 -6.91
C GLY A 131 -20.85 2.49 -7.54
N SER A 132 -22.14 2.24 -7.65
CA SER A 132 -23.12 3.25 -8.02
C SER A 132 -24.22 3.26 -6.98
N ASN A 133 -24.65 4.46 -6.60
CA ASN A 133 -25.88 4.67 -5.88
C ASN A 133 -26.90 5.16 -6.90
N THR A 134 -27.84 4.29 -7.24
CA THR A 134 -29.13 4.71 -7.74
C THR A 134 -30.00 4.89 -6.51
N PRO A 135 -30.37 6.11 -6.09
CA PRO A 135 -31.53 6.27 -5.22
C PRO A 135 -32.65 5.54 -5.94
N GLY A 136 -32.95 4.31 -5.51
CA GLY A 136 -34.15 3.64 -5.98
C GLY A 136 -35.28 4.64 -5.76
N PRO A 137 -36.32 4.67 -6.61
CA PRO A 137 -37.51 5.45 -6.28
C PRO A 137 -37.80 5.11 -4.83
N LYS A 138 -37.70 6.10 -3.92
CA LYS A 138 -38.05 5.93 -2.52
C LYS A 138 -39.51 5.56 -2.58
N SER A 139 -39.76 4.27 -2.74
CA SER A 139 -41.09 3.80 -3.07
C SER A 139 -41.86 4.15 -1.83
N CYS A 140 -42.79 5.08 -1.97
CA CYS A 140 -43.77 5.40 -0.94
C CYS A 140 -44.54 4.14 -0.49
N ALA A 141 -44.31 2.96 -1.10
CA ALA A 141 -44.72 1.64 -0.65
C ALA A 141 -44.15 1.20 0.72
N GLN A 142 -43.32 2.01 1.39
CA GLN A 142 -43.03 1.81 2.81
C GLN A 142 -43.33 3.06 3.65
N LEU A 143 -44.41 3.76 3.33
CA LEU A 143 -45.24 4.34 4.39
C LEU A 143 -45.94 3.18 5.12
N THR A 144 -45.18 2.42 5.92
CA THR A 144 -45.80 1.57 6.95
C THR A 144 -46.20 2.50 8.08
N PHE A 145 -47.36 3.14 7.96
CA PHE A 145 -48.06 3.58 9.16
C PHE A 145 -48.50 2.30 9.86
N THR A 146 -47.78 1.92 10.92
CA THR A 146 -48.39 1.08 11.95
C THR A 146 -49.54 1.90 12.51
N LEU A 147 -50.77 1.59 12.08
CA LEU A 147 -51.95 1.92 12.87
C LEU A 147 -51.75 1.24 14.21
N SER A 148 -51.28 2.03 15.19
CA SER A 148 -51.22 1.61 16.58
C SER A 148 -52.64 1.20 16.94
N GLN A 149 -52.90 -0.10 17.00
CA GLN A 149 -53.97 -0.65 17.80
C GLN A 149 -53.94 0.10 19.15
N PRO A 150 -55.07 0.62 19.67
CA PRO A 150 -55.08 1.28 20.97
C PRO A 150 -54.50 0.30 21.98
N SER A 151 -53.21 0.51 22.28
CA SER A 151 -52.50 -0.22 23.29
C SER A 151 -53.23 0.09 24.59
N PRO A 152 -53.57 -0.91 25.44
CA PRO A 152 -54.10 -0.64 26.76
C PRO A 152 -53.20 0.41 27.39
N THR A 153 -53.79 1.54 27.77
CA THR A 153 -53.10 2.73 28.28
C THR A 153 -51.92 2.27 29.13
N PRO A 154 -50.67 2.42 28.65
CA PRO A 154 -49.52 1.98 29.42
C PRO A 154 -49.54 2.82 30.68
N THR A 155 -49.64 2.15 31.82
CA THR A 155 -49.30 2.74 33.11
C THR A 155 -48.00 3.48 32.92
N VAL A 156 -48.05 4.80 33.13
CA VAL A 156 -46.95 5.74 32.90
C VAL A 156 -45.73 5.21 33.62
N THR A 157 -44.87 4.50 32.89
CA THR A 157 -43.56 4.14 33.39
C THR A 157 -42.79 5.44 33.35
N PRO A 158 -42.30 5.96 34.49
CA PRO A 158 -41.64 7.25 34.54
C PRO A 158 -40.56 7.25 33.46
N THR A 159 -40.70 8.17 32.50
CA THR A 159 -39.65 8.42 31.52
C THR A 159 -38.36 8.61 32.31
N PRO A 160 -37.31 7.82 32.09
CA PRO A 160 -36.05 8.04 32.77
C PRO A 160 -35.63 9.45 32.43
N THR A 161 -35.69 10.32 33.44
CA THR A 161 -35.20 11.69 33.38
C THR A 161 -33.81 11.60 32.77
N ARG A 162 -33.60 12.26 31.62
CA ARG A 162 -32.29 12.27 30.96
C ARG A 162 -31.28 12.65 32.02
N THR A 163 -30.40 11.71 32.36
CA THR A 163 -29.26 11.98 33.22
C THR A 163 -28.54 13.16 32.59
N PRO A 164 -28.34 14.27 33.32
CA PRO A 164 -27.68 15.44 32.76
C PRO A 164 -26.36 14.96 32.14
N THR A 165 -26.17 15.28 30.86
CA THR A 165 -24.87 15.06 30.21
C THR A 165 -23.83 15.71 31.12
N PRO A 166 -22.85 14.96 31.64
CA PRO A 166 -21.90 15.50 32.60
C PRO A 166 -21.21 16.70 31.96
N THR A 167 -21.28 17.85 32.64
CA THR A 167 -20.54 19.03 32.22
C THR A 167 -19.05 18.68 32.25
N PRO A 168 -18.30 18.93 31.16
CA PRO A 168 -16.86 18.65 31.14
C PRO A 168 -16.15 19.26 32.34
N ALA A 169 -15.30 18.47 32.97
CA ALA A 169 -14.47 18.83 34.10
C ALA A 169 -13.50 19.97 33.72
N SER A 170 -13.50 21.03 34.53
CA SER A 170 -12.50 22.10 34.46
C SER A 170 -11.17 21.65 35.09
N CYS A 171 -10.14 22.49 34.99
CA CYS A 171 -8.87 22.29 35.69
C CYS A 171 -9.06 21.82 37.15
N ASN A 172 -8.22 20.87 37.60
CA ASN A 172 -8.26 20.22 38.92
C ASN A 172 -9.47 19.33 39.22
N GLN A 173 -10.46 19.26 38.35
CA GLN A 173 -11.57 18.35 38.58
C GLN A 173 -11.13 16.92 38.25
N SER A 174 -11.74 15.95 38.94
CA SER A 174 -11.50 14.54 38.69
C SER A 174 -11.94 14.15 37.29
N CYS A 175 -11.20 13.23 36.66
CA CYS A 175 -11.49 12.72 35.33
C CYS A 175 -11.19 11.23 35.25
N ASP A 176 -11.91 10.51 34.37
CA ASP A 176 -11.61 9.12 34.05
C ASP A 176 -10.85 9.02 32.71
N SER A 177 -11.02 10.03 31.85
CA SER A 177 -10.48 10.08 30.49
C SER A 177 -10.21 11.52 30.03
N ASN A 178 -9.43 11.68 28.95
CA ASN A 178 -9.16 13.00 28.37
C ASN A 178 -10.43 13.69 27.83
N SER A 179 -11.46 12.93 27.43
CA SER A 179 -12.74 13.49 26.96
C SER A 179 -13.58 14.11 28.06
N ASP A 180 -13.29 13.80 29.33
CA ASP A 180 -13.99 14.40 30.46
C ASP A 180 -13.50 15.83 30.71
N CYS A 181 -12.32 16.20 30.21
CA CYS A 181 -11.70 17.49 30.45
C CYS A 181 -12.07 18.54 29.39
N ILE A 182 -12.29 19.79 29.81
CA ILE A 182 -12.56 20.89 28.88
C ILE A 182 -11.35 21.21 27.99
N ASN A 183 -11.62 21.45 26.70
CA ASN A 183 -10.71 21.84 25.61
C ASN A 183 -9.24 22.07 25.98
N GLY A 184 -8.36 21.14 25.56
CA GLY A 184 -6.90 21.27 25.63
C GLY A 184 -6.27 20.77 26.94
N LEU A 185 -7.09 20.38 27.92
CA LEU A 185 -6.65 19.70 29.12
C LEU A 185 -6.55 18.18 28.87
N ILE A 186 -5.65 17.53 29.61
CA ILE A 186 -5.46 16.07 29.63
C ILE A 186 -5.79 15.53 31.02
N CYS A 187 -6.25 14.29 31.11
CA CYS A 187 -6.47 13.60 32.37
C CYS A 187 -5.14 13.04 32.89
N TYR A 188 -4.58 13.68 33.90
CA TYR A 188 -3.30 13.29 34.50
C TYR A 188 -3.52 12.38 35.70
N GLN A 189 -2.88 11.20 35.69
CA GLN A 189 -2.95 10.23 36.78
C GLN A 189 -1.88 10.55 37.84
N ALA A 190 -2.31 11.04 39.01
CA ALA A 190 -1.47 11.17 40.19
C ALA A 190 -1.72 10.02 41.16
N SER A 191 -0.81 9.81 42.12
CA SER A 191 -0.95 8.76 43.14
C SER A 191 -2.19 8.93 44.04
N SER A 192 -2.74 10.14 44.11
CA SER A 192 -3.93 10.48 44.90
C SER A 192 -5.24 10.52 44.09
N GLY A 193 -5.20 10.25 42.78
CA GLY A 193 -6.34 10.33 41.87
C GLY A 193 -6.00 10.92 40.50
N SER A 194 -6.98 10.94 39.60
CA SER A 194 -6.86 11.47 38.25
C SER A 194 -7.50 12.86 38.16
N TYR A 195 -6.81 13.83 37.56
CA TYR A 195 -7.29 15.22 37.47
C TYR A 195 -7.02 15.87 36.12
N CYS A 196 -7.92 16.74 35.66
CA CYS A 196 -7.73 17.52 34.43
C CYS A 196 -6.62 18.57 34.60
N ARG A 197 -5.57 18.47 33.79
CA ARG A 197 -4.37 19.31 33.81
C ARG A 197 -4.06 19.88 32.43
N SER A 198 -3.36 21.00 32.38
CA SER A 198 -2.83 21.52 31.11
C SER A 198 -1.72 20.61 30.60
N SER A 199 -1.74 20.30 29.30
CA SER A 199 -0.74 19.43 28.65
C SER A 199 0.68 19.98 28.73
N SER A 200 0.84 21.30 28.83
CA SER A 200 2.13 21.98 28.95
C SER A 200 2.68 22.06 30.38
N CYS A 201 1.88 21.74 31.41
CA CYS A 201 2.31 21.80 32.81
C CYS A 201 1.50 20.85 33.71
N SER A 202 1.66 19.53 33.50
CA SER A 202 0.90 18.52 34.25
C SER A 202 1.16 18.51 35.77
N LEU A 203 2.29 19.08 36.20
CA LEU A 203 2.69 19.14 37.61
C LEU A 203 2.09 20.34 38.36
N GLU A 204 1.62 21.37 37.65
CA GLU A 204 1.11 22.59 38.27
C GLU A 204 -0.35 22.39 38.72
N THR A 205 -0.61 22.74 39.98
CA THR A 205 -1.93 22.57 40.56
C THR A 205 -2.91 23.65 40.12
N ASP A 206 -2.47 24.83 39.69
CA ASP A 206 -3.36 25.96 39.36
C ASP A 206 -3.78 26.05 37.87
N CYS A 207 -3.29 25.13 37.03
CA CYS A 207 -3.38 25.17 35.56
C CYS A 207 -2.97 26.50 34.93
N SER A 208 -2.23 27.33 35.65
CA SER A 208 -1.57 28.50 35.13
C SER A 208 -0.15 28.06 34.84
N CYS A 209 0.07 27.50 33.64
CA CYS A 209 1.43 27.19 33.23
C CYS A 209 2.20 28.51 33.27
N PRO A 210 3.29 28.63 34.05
CA PRO A 210 4.16 29.80 33.99
C PRO A 210 4.57 29.93 32.52
N GLY A 211 4.01 30.97 31.88
CA GLY A 211 4.12 31.12 30.44
C GLY A 211 5.59 31.00 30.07
N ALA A 212 5.89 30.19 29.06
CA ALA A 212 7.20 30.19 28.46
C ALA A 212 7.56 31.65 28.22
N SER A 213 8.52 32.16 28.99
CA SER A 213 9.04 33.52 28.83
C SER A 213 9.28 33.70 27.34
N PRO A 214 8.72 34.72 26.68
CA PRO A 214 8.77 34.83 25.22
C PRO A 214 10.21 34.65 24.78
N THR A 215 10.48 33.57 24.06
CA THR A 215 11.78 33.33 23.45
C THR A 215 12.11 34.58 22.64
N PRO A 216 13.26 35.24 22.86
CA PRO A 216 13.58 36.48 22.16
C PRO A 216 13.40 36.26 20.67
N SER A 217 12.53 37.08 20.09
CA SER A 217 12.27 37.10 18.65
C SER A 217 13.61 37.13 17.92
N PRO A 218 13.87 36.25 16.94
CA PRO A 218 15.13 36.24 16.22
C PRO A 218 15.37 37.62 15.62
N THR A 219 16.50 38.22 15.97
CA THR A 219 16.96 39.49 15.43
C THR A 219 16.92 39.42 13.90
N PRO A 220 16.29 40.40 13.21
CA PRO A 220 16.17 40.38 11.76
C PRO A 220 17.57 40.35 11.11
N THR A 221 17.89 39.24 10.47
CA THR A 221 19.05 39.14 9.58
C THR A 221 18.80 40.05 8.38
N ASN A 222 19.64 41.08 8.22
CA ASN A 222 19.56 42.01 7.10
C ASN A 222 19.58 41.26 5.75
N PRO A 223 18.75 41.69 4.77
CA PRO A 223 18.74 41.10 3.45
C PRO A 223 20.08 41.32 2.74
N PRO A 224 20.60 40.34 1.98
CA PRO A 224 21.86 40.49 1.27
C PRO A 224 21.76 41.59 0.22
N THR A 225 22.74 42.51 0.29
CA THR A 225 23.04 43.55 -0.68
C THR A 225 23.05 42.99 -2.10
N SER A 226 22.22 43.56 -2.98
CA SER A 226 22.18 43.23 -4.40
C SER A 226 23.45 43.69 -5.11
N THR A 227 24.17 42.74 -5.67
CA THR A 227 25.27 42.97 -6.63
C THR A 227 24.68 43.51 -7.94
N PRO A 228 25.21 44.59 -8.52
CA PRO A 228 24.73 45.13 -9.79
C PRO A 228 25.19 44.26 -10.96
N THR A 229 24.24 43.58 -11.62
CA THR A 229 24.48 42.88 -12.89
C THR A 229 24.26 43.86 -14.04
N THR A 230 25.35 44.18 -14.74
CA THR A 230 25.37 44.95 -15.98
C THR A 230 24.57 44.27 -17.08
N ALA A 231 23.71 45.07 -17.72
CA ALA A 231 23.02 44.78 -18.95
C ALA A 231 24.01 44.50 -20.09
N ASN A 232 23.72 43.48 -20.91
CA ASN A 232 23.48 43.63 -22.35
C ASN A 232 23.22 42.27 -23.02
N THR A 233 22.33 42.32 -24.03
CA THR A 233 22.17 41.39 -25.17
C THR A 233 20.92 40.49 -25.12
N PRO A 234 19.89 40.76 -25.97
CA PRO A 234 18.78 39.84 -26.18
C PRO A 234 19.16 38.75 -27.19
N THR A 235 19.02 37.48 -26.78
CA THR A 235 19.07 36.32 -27.67
C THR A 235 17.83 35.45 -27.41
N PRO A 236 17.07 35.02 -28.43
CA PRO A 236 15.74 34.46 -28.26
C PRO A 236 15.74 32.96 -27.91
N THR A 237 14.75 32.60 -27.08
CA THR A 237 13.94 31.36 -27.10
C THR A 237 14.65 29.99 -27.09
N ALA A 238 14.62 29.32 -25.92
CA ALA A 238 14.39 27.87 -25.82
C ALA A 238 14.00 27.43 -24.39
N TYR A 239 12.84 26.79 -24.29
CA TYR A 239 12.40 25.74 -23.34
C TYR A 239 12.93 25.72 -21.89
N LEU A 240 12.02 25.92 -20.92
CA LEU A 240 12.24 25.66 -19.50
C LEU A 240 12.28 24.14 -19.22
N ALA A 241 13.45 23.66 -18.80
CA ALA A 241 13.59 22.41 -18.05
C ALA A 241 13.30 22.67 -16.57
N SER A 242 12.45 21.80 -15.99
CA SER A 242 12.06 21.80 -14.59
C SER A 242 13.22 21.30 -13.72
N ASN A 243 13.78 22.17 -12.87
CA ASN A 243 14.74 21.79 -11.84
C ASN A 243 14.01 21.14 -10.67
N SER A 244 14.09 19.81 -10.58
CA SER A 244 13.65 19.03 -9.41
C SER A 244 14.82 18.91 -8.42
N PRO A 245 14.66 19.31 -7.14
CA PRO A 245 15.73 19.17 -6.15
C PRO A 245 15.94 17.69 -5.78
N THR A 246 17.18 17.23 -5.96
CA THR A 246 17.66 15.90 -5.54
C THR A 246 17.74 15.81 -4.01
N PRO A 247 17.04 14.86 -3.35
CA PRO A 247 17.22 14.65 -1.92
C PRO A 247 18.56 13.95 -1.63
N THR A 248 19.31 14.51 -0.69
CA THR A 248 20.52 13.89 -0.12
C THR A 248 20.10 12.82 0.88
N VAL A 249 20.40 11.55 0.59
CA VAL A 249 20.13 10.42 1.48
C VAL A 249 21.39 10.07 2.26
N THR A 250 21.32 10.21 3.59
CA THR A 250 22.34 9.76 4.54
C THR A 250 22.25 8.24 4.66
N TYR A 251 23.31 7.53 4.25
CA TYR A 251 23.44 6.08 4.43
C TYR A 251 23.65 5.73 5.90
N ILE A 252 22.77 4.87 6.45
CA ILE A 252 23.00 4.18 7.72
C ILE A 252 23.41 2.75 7.35
N ALA A 253 24.57 2.30 7.84
CA ALA A 253 25.07 0.94 7.59
C ALA A 253 24.17 -0.07 8.31
N ALA A 254 23.37 -0.82 7.53
CA ALA A 254 22.55 -1.91 8.04
C ALA A 254 23.40 -3.18 8.18
N VAL A 255 23.53 -3.67 9.41
CA VAL A 255 24.05 -5.01 9.73
C VAL A 255 23.07 -6.06 9.19
N SER A 256 23.56 -6.89 8.28
CA SER A 256 22.83 -7.98 7.62
C SER A 256 22.63 -9.16 8.57
N PRO A 257 21.39 -9.51 8.99
CA PRO A 257 21.14 -10.80 9.61
C PRO A 257 21.09 -11.87 8.52
N THR A 258 22.02 -12.81 8.54
CA THR A 258 22.01 -13.99 7.67
C THR A 258 20.83 -14.89 8.03
N PRO A 259 19.81 -15.08 7.16
CA PRO A 259 18.79 -16.09 7.38
C PRO A 259 19.34 -17.43 6.91
N GLY A 260 19.24 -18.45 7.76
CA GLY A 260 19.50 -19.84 7.39
C GLY A 260 18.53 -20.27 6.30
N GLY A 261 18.97 -20.21 5.06
CA GLY A 261 18.21 -20.69 3.90
C GLY A 261 18.24 -22.21 3.87
N ASP A 262 17.06 -22.81 3.96
CA ASP A 262 16.84 -24.19 3.56
C ASP A 262 17.33 -24.37 2.12
N ALA A 263 18.36 -25.20 1.97
CA ALA A 263 18.92 -25.55 0.69
C ALA A 263 17.84 -26.23 -0.17
N LEU A 264 17.42 -25.56 -1.24
CA LEU A 264 16.62 -26.18 -2.29
C LEU A 264 17.34 -27.46 -2.76
N PRO A 265 16.63 -28.59 -2.91
CA PRO A 265 17.27 -29.82 -3.34
C PRO A 265 17.92 -29.58 -4.69
N SER A 266 19.23 -29.76 -4.73
CA SER A 266 20.01 -29.84 -5.96
C SER A 266 19.27 -30.78 -6.92
N ALA A 267 18.70 -30.22 -7.99
CA ALA A 267 18.13 -31.00 -9.08
C ALA A 267 19.29 -31.74 -9.75
N GLY A 268 19.64 -32.90 -9.20
CA GLY A 268 20.66 -33.77 -9.73
C GLY A 268 20.23 -34.19 -11.12
N PHE A 269 20.96 -33.71 -12.12
CA PHE A 269 20.92 -34.30 -13.45
C PHE A 269 21.33 -35.77 -13.31
N ALA A 270 20.35 -36.66 -13.28
CA ALA A 270 20.57 -38.07 -13.04
C ALA A 270 21.53 -38.61 -14.12
N LEU A 271 22.63 -39.23 -13.68
CA LEU A 271 23.63 -39.91 -14.54
C LEU A 271 23.01 -40.85 -15.59
N THR A 272 21.78 -41.31 -15.36
CA THR A 272 20.98 -42.12 -16.30
C THR A 272 20.67 -41.42 -17.62
N THR A 273 20.47 -40.10 -17.64
CA THR A 273 20.17 -39.37 -18.89
C THR A 273 21.38 -39.30 -19.81
N TRP A 274 22.59 -39.16 -19.26
CA TRP A 274 23.84 -39.16 -20.03
C TRP A 274 24.20 -40.53 -20.59
N LEU A 275 23.95 -41.60 -19.84
CA LEU A 275 24.19 -42.97 -20.33
C LEU A 275 23.23 -43.35 -21.47
N LEU A 276 21.97 -42.91 -21.43
CA LEU A 276 21.00 -43.16 -22.50
C LEU A 276 21.32 -42.37 -23.77
N LEU A 277 21.67 -41.09 -23.66
CA LEU A 277 22.06 -40.29 -24.83
C LEU A 277 23.40 -40.76 -25.43
N GLY A 278 24.38 -41.11 -24.59
CA GLY A 278 25.69 -41.60 -25.04
C GLY A 278 25.61 -42.95 -25.77
N SER A 279 24.80 -43.88 -25.27
CA SER A 279 24.62 -45.19 -25.90
C SER A 279 23.88 -45.11 -27.24
N ALA A 280 22.85 -44.28 -27.36
CA ALA A 280 22.14 -44.07 -28.61
C ALA A 280 23.04 -43.49 -29.72
N LEU A 281 23.94 -42.56 -29.37
CA LEU A 281 24.90 -41.97 -30.30
C LEU A 281 25.93 -43.01 -30.79
N LEU A 282 26.44 -43.87 -29.89
CA LEU A 282 27.38 -44.93 -30.25
C LEU A 282 26.78 -45.97 -31.19
N ILE A 283 25.52 -46.38 -30.95
CA ILE A 283 24.81 -47.32 -31.84
C ILE A 283 24.61 -46.70 -33.22
N MET A 284 24.27 -45.41 -33.29
CA MET A 284 24.08 -44.73 -34.57
C MET A 284 25.38 -44.61 -35.37
N ILE A 285 26.49 -44.26 -34.71
CA ILE A 285 27.82 -44.23 -35.35
C ILE A 285 28.25 -45.62 -35.82
N GLY A 286 28.02 -46.66 -35.01
CA GLY A 286 28.31 -48.05 -35.38
C GLY A 286 27.54 -48.51 -36.62
N ALA A 287 26.25 -48.16 -36.72
CA ALA A 287 25.43 -48.47 -37.90
C ALA A 287 25.92 -47.76 -39.17
N ILE A 288 26.39 -46.51 -39.03
CA ILE A 288 26.94 -45.74 -40.17
C ILE A 288 28.29 -46.32 -40.63
N ILE A 289 29.17 -46.74 -39.71
CA ILE A 289 30.45 -47.37 -40.06
C ILE A 289 30.22 -48.72 -40.74
N LEU A 290 29.25 -49.51 -40.27
CA LEU A 290 28.93 -50.82 -40.86
C LEU A 290 28.28 -50.70 -42.25
N ALA A 291 27.61 -49.57 -42.53
CA ALA A 291 26.95 -49.31 -43.80
C ALA A 291 27.86 -48.68 -44.87
N LEU A 292 29.08 -48.26 -44.51
CA LEU A 292 30.06 -47.64 -45.40
C LEU A 292 31.07 -48.65 -45.94
#